data_AF-A0A260RRX3-F1
#
_entry.id   AF-A0A260RRX3-F1
#
_cell.length_a   1.000
_cell.length_b   1.000
_cell.length_c   1.000
_cell.angle_alpha   90.00
_cell.angle_beta   90.00
_cell.angle_gamma   90.00
#
_symmetry.space_group_name_H-M   'P 1'
#
loop_
_entity.id
_entity.type
_entity.pdbx_description
1 polymer ?
#
loop_
_entity_poly.entity_id
_entity_poly.type
_entity_poly.pdbx_seq_one_letter_code
_entity_poly.pdbx_strand_id
1 'polypeptide(L)'
;MTPKIRIPFAPGAVREALHADADLIEHVPKELITTRDIPENIVRPFIVIRGAGTKGDDPMLRKPFVQIDVFAPPPAILRSEPHPILADPEEVAWDLAGLCGEIIGHTTARQFRNCSWNGRWIDGPGNGPQIDRSRGEDMPLYRQTVRVELTVTIREHPTFWWA
;
A
#
# COMPACT_ATOMS: atom_id res chain seq x y z
N MET A 1 31.44 -17.29 -11.39
CA MET A 1 30.91 -16.16 -10.61
C MET A 1 29.78 -16.67 -9.74
N THR A 2 29.77 -16.40 -8.43
CA THR A 2 28.66 -16.79 -7.56
C THR A 2 27.43 -15.94 -7.88
N PRO A 3 26.24 -16.53 -8.13
CA PRO A 3 25.02 -15.77 -8.40
C PRO A 3 24.70 -14.87 -7.21
N LYS A 4 24.50 -13.57 -7.48
CA LYS A 4 24.12 -12.62 -6.42
C LYS A 4 22.64 -12.75 -6.13
N ILE A 5 22.31 -12.87 -4.85
CA ILE A 5 20.95 -12.79 -4.37
C ILE A 5 20.41 -11.37 -4.62
N ARG A 6 19.16 -11.28 -5.08
CA ARG A 6 18.41 -10.06 -5.34
C ARG A 6 17.25 -9.99 -4.37
N ILE A 7 17.07 -8.79 -3.84
CA ILE A 7 16.04 -8.48 -2.87
C ILE A 7 14.75 -8.21 -3.66
N PRO A 8 13.61 -8.79 -3.24
CA PRO A 8 12.33 -8.54 -3.89
C PRO A 8 11.89 -7.09 -3.71
N PHE A 9 11.14 -6.57 -4.68
CA PHE A 9 10.55 -5.23 -4.59
C PHE A 9 9.37 -5.25 -3.61
N ALA A 10 9.64 -4.92 -2.34
CA ALA A 10 8.68 -5.03 -1.23
C ALA A 10 7.34 -4.31 -1.47
N PRO A 11 7.28 -3.08 -2.02
CA PRO A 11 6.01 -2.44 -2.36
C PRO A 11 5.17 -3.26 -3.34
N GLY A 12 5.82 -3.97 -4.28
CA GLY A 12 5.15 -4.87 -5.21
C GLY A 12 4.51 -6.07 -4.52
N ALA A 13 5.17 -6.63 -3.52
CA ALA A 13 4.65 -7.75 -2.72
C ALA A 13 3.40 -7.33 -1.93
N VAL A 14 3.44 -6.15 -1.30
CA VAL A 14 2.29 -5.57 -0.60
C VAL A 14 1.13 -5.32 -1.57
N ARG A 15 1.41 -4.74 -2.73
CA ARG A 15 0.37 -4.51 -3.76
C ARG A 15 -0.30 -5.81 -4.20
N GLU A 16 0.48 -6.87 -4.44
CA GLU A 16 -0.08 -8.17 -4.82
C GLU A 16 -0.97 -8.76 -3.72
N ALA A 17 -0.60 -8.58 -2.45
CA ALA A 17 -1.44 -8.98 -1.33
C ALA A 17 -2.76 -8.21 -1.26
N LEU A 18 -2.73 -6.88 -1.42
CA LEU A 18 -3.92 -6.04 -1.46
C LEU A 18 -4.81 -6.36 -2.68
N HIS A 19 -4.21 -6.66 -3.84
CA HIS A 19 -4.94 -7.09 -5.05
C HIS A 19 -5.62 -8.46 -4.93
N ALA A 20 -5.30 -9.24 -3.90
CA ALA A 20 -5.90 -10.54 -3.65
C ALA A 20 -7.10 -10.47 -2.71
N ASP A 21 -7.35 -9.32 -2.09
CA ASP A 21 -8.43 -9.14 -1.11
C ASP A 21 -9.69 -8.59 -1.76
N ALA A 22 -10.77 -9.38 -1.75
CA ALA A 22 -12.00 -9.04 -2.46
C ALA A 22 -12.73 -7.84 -1.84
N ASP A 23 -12.69 -7.74 -0.50
CA ASP A 23 -13.34 -6.67 0.27
C ASP A 23 -12.71 -5.31 -0.06
N LEU A 24 -11.37 -5.26 -0.05
CA LEU A 24 -10.65 -4.04 -0.45
C LEU A 24 -10.96 -3.63 -1.90
N ILE A 25 -11.04 -4.60 -2.82
CA ILE A 25 -11.23 -4.32 -4.26
C ILE A 25 -12.64 -3.83 -4.59
N GLU A 26 -13.62 -4.18 -3.76
CA GLU A 26 -14.98 -3.64 -3.87
C GLU A 26 -14.99 -2.11 -3.68
N HIS A 27 -14.11 -1.60 -2.82
CA HIS A 27 -14.01 -0.18 -2.51
C HIS A 27 -12.93 0.57 -3.29
N VAL A 28 -11.82 -0.11 -3.60
CA VAL A 28 -10.66 0.48 -4.30
C VAL A 28 -10.28 -0.42 -5.48
N PRO A 29 -10.58 -0.01 -6.73
CA PRO A 29 -10.19 -0.79 -7.90
C PRO A 29 -8.68 -1.01 -7.97
N LYS A 30 -8.29 -2.18 -8.48
CA LYS A 30 -6.88 -2.61 -8.58
C LYS A 30 -6.00 -1.58 -9.30
N GLU A 31 -6.53 -0.92 -10.32
CA GLU A 31 -5.83 0.12 -11.10
C GLU A 31 -5.47 1.37 -10.28
N LEU A 32 -6.15 1.59 -9.15
CA LEU A 32 -5.89 2.69 -8.22
C LEU A 32 -5.05 2.27 -7.01
N ILE A 33 -4.60 1.01 -6.95
CA ILE A 33 -3.62 0.54 -5.97
C ILE A 33 -2.25 0.50 -6.67
N THR A 34 -1.41 1.50 -6.38
CA THR A 34 -0.19 1.74 -7.15
C THR A 34 1.07 1.78 -6.28
N THR A 35 2.21 1.42 -6.89
CA THR A 35 3.55 1.65 -6.31
C THR A 35 4.26 2.84 -6.97
N ARG A 36 3.51 3.65 -7.73
CA ARG A 36 3.99 4.83 -8.48
C ARG A 36 3.47 6.12 -7.82
N ASP A 37 3.43 7.19 -8.60
CA ASP A 37 2.85 8.47 -8.19
C ASP A 37 1.32 8.41 -8.06
N ILE A 38 0.78 9.45 -7.42
CA ILE A 38 -0.65 9.66 -7.27
C ILE A 38 -1.30 9.70 -8.67
N PRO A 39 -2.43 9.01 -8.90
CA PRO A 39 -3.15 9.07 -10.17
C PRO A 39 -3.45 10.51 -10.62
N GLU A 40 -3.40 10.75 -11.94
CA GLU A 40 -3.78 12.04 -12.51
C GLU A 40 -5.28 12.27 -12.36
N ASN A 41 -6.08 11.26 -12.72
CA ASN A 41 -7.52 11.27 -12.60
C ASN A 41 -7.97 10.63 -11.27
N ILE A 42 -8.50 11.44 -10.35
CA ILE A 42 -8.93 11.01 -9.03
C ILE A 42 -10.46 11.08 -8.99
N VAL A 43 -11.09 9.91 -9.11
CA VAL A 43 -12.56 9.77 -9.14
C VAL A 43 -13.12 8.98 -7.96
N ARG A 44 -12.25 8.32 -7.18
CA ARG A 44 -12.60 7.46 -6.05
C ARG A 44 -11.38 7.28 -5.14
N PRO A 45 -11.51 6.61 -3.97
CA PRO A 45 -10.38 6.33 -3.11
C PRO A 45 -9.28 5.55 -3.86
N PHE A 46 -8.03 5.78 -3.49
CA PHE A 46 -6.86 5.16 -4.12
C PHE A 46 -5.74 4.95 -3.09
N ILE A 47 -4.79 4.08 -3.44
CA ILE A 47 -3.74 3.63 -2.53
C ILE A 47 -2.38 3.77 -3.20
N VAL A 48 -1.43 4.38 -2.49
CA VAL A 48 -0.04 4.52 -2.91
C VAL A 48 0.87 3.78 -1.94
N ILE A 49 1.68 2.87 -2.45
CA ILE A 49 2.54 1.99 -1.66
C ILE A 49 4.00 2.35 -1.94
N ARG A 50 4.75 2.71 -0.87
CA ARG A 50 6.13 3.18 -0.97
C ARG A 50 7.04 2.39 -0.04
N GLY A 51 8.29 2.19 -0.46
CA GLY A 51 9.34 1.78 0.46
C GLY A 51 9.63 2.93 1.42
N ALA A 52 9.36 2.76 2.70
CA ALA A 52 9.54 3.80 3.72
C ALA A 52 10.91 3.73 4.40
N GLY A 53 11.56 2.57 4.32
CA GLY A 53 12.92 2.42 4.79
C GLY A 53 13.41 1.00 4.62
N THR A 54 14.71 0.86 4.49
CA THR A 54 15.39 -0.43 4.47
C THR A 54 16.33 -0.44 5.66
N LYS A 55 15.78 -0.43 6.88
CA LYS A 55 16.59 -0.42 8.10
C LYS A 55 17.24 -1.78 8.29
N GLY A 56 18.56 -1.83 8.22
CA GLY A 56 19.35 -2.97 8.67
C GLY A 56 20.80 -2.92 8.22
N ASP A 57 21.70 -3.37 9.08
CA ASP A 57 23.11 -3.70 8.77
C ASP A 57 23.24 -4.96 7.90
N ASP A 58 22.10 -5.51 7.46
CA ASP A 58 21.99 -6.73 6.65
C ASP A 58 21.83 -6.35 5.16
N PRO A 59 22.82 -6.66 4.31
CA PRO A 59 22.76 -6.36 2.88
C PRO A 59 21.62 -7.09 2.15
N MET A 60 20.91 -8.02 2.80
CA MET A 60 19.76 -8.74 2.24
C MET A 60 18.41 -8.09 2.55
N LEU A 61 18.37 -7.00 3.34
CA LEU A 61 17.15 -6.27 3.70
C LEU A 61 16.00 -7.19 4.10
N ARG A 62 16.25 -8.10 5.04
CA ARG A 62 15.25 -9.10 5.49
C ARG A 62 14.02 -8.47 6.14
N LYS A 63 14.10 -7.19 6.53
CA LYS A 63 13.04 -6.43 7.21
C LYS A 63 12.71 -5.11 6.51
N PRO A 64 12.21 -5.14 5.25
CA PRO A 64 11.85 -3.90 4.58
C PRO A 64 10.64 -3.28 5.26
N PHE A 65 10.67 -1.96 5.38
CA PHE A 65 9.60 -1.16 5.94
C PHE A 65 8.82 -0.51 4.79
N VAL A 66 7.52 -0.78 4.73
CA VAL A 66 6.63 -0.32 3.67
C VAL A 66 5.57 0.59 4.26
N GLN A 67 5.34 1.72 3.59
CA GLN A 67 4.26 2.64 3.90
C GLN A 67 3.16 2.48 2.86
N ILE A 68 1.92 2.43 3.35
CA ILE A 68 0.70 2.36 2.58
C ILE A 68 -0.06 3.66 2.88
N ASP A 69 -0.11 4.54 1.90
CA ASP A 69 -0.86 5.78 1.96
C ASP A 69 -2.19 5.58 1.24
N VAL A 70 -3.29 5.67 1.98
CA VAL A 70 -4.65 5.60 1.47
C VAL A 70 -5.19 7.02 1.36
N PHE A 71 -5.83 7.32 0.24
CA PHE A 71 -6.37 8.64 -0.03
C PHE A 71 -7.85 8.55 -0.38
N ALA A 72 -8.65 9.45 0.16
CA ALA A 72 -10.01 9.73 -0.26
C ALA A 72 -10.10 11.13 -0.91
N PRO A 73 -10.76 11.25 -2.08
CA PRO A 73 -11.05 12.56 -2.67
C PRO A 73 -12.10 13.34 -1.86
N PRO A 74 -12.32 14.64 -2.18
CA PRO A 74 -13.33 15.44 -1.49
C PRO A 74 -14.75 14.87 -1.66
N PRO A 75 -15.69 15.24 -0.76
CA PRO A 75 -17.04 14.70 -0.76
C PRO A 75 -17.78 14.87 -2.09
N ALA A 76 -17.53 15.97 -2.81
CA ALA A 76 -18.14 16.23 -4.11
C ALA A 76 -17.82 15.14 -5.15
N ILE A 77 -16.60 14.59 -5.12
CA ILE A 77 -16.15 13.51 -6.03
C ILE A 77 -16.63 12.15 -5.53
N LEU A 78 -16.53 11.88 -4.23
CA LEU A 78 -17.03 10.64 -3.63
C LEU A 78 -18.52 10.41 -3.90
N ARG A 79 -19.30 11.49 -4.02
CA ARG A 79 -20.75 11.46 -4.27
C ARG A 79 -21.14 11.52 -5.75
N SER A 80 -20.19 11.74 -6.67
CA SER A 80 -20.49 11.90 -8.10
C SER A 80 -20.51 10.59 -8.91
N GLU A 81 -20.04 9.49 -8.34
CA GLU A 81 -19.97 8.17 -8.99
C GLU A 81 -21.32 7.42 -8.92
N PRO A 82 -21.58 6.42 -9.81
CA PRO A 82 -22.82 5.64 -9.80
C PRO A 82 -23.10 4.87 -8.50
N HIS A 83 -22.06 4.68 -7.66
CA HIS A 83 -22.16 4.13 -6.31
C HIS A 83 -21.54 5.16 -5.33
N PRO A 84 -22.33 6.12 -4.83
CA PRO A 84 -21.79 7.22 -4.06
C PRO A 84 -21.34 6.78 -2.67
N ILE A 85 -20.18 7.27 -2.23
CA ILE A 85 -19.72 7.12 -0.85
C ILE A 85 -20.19 8.35 -0.08
N LEU A 86 -21.05 8.13 0.91
CA LEU A 86 -21.70 9.20 1.69
C LEU A 86 -20.96 9.54 2.99
N ALA A 87 -20.08 8.66 3.43
CA ALA A 87 -19.26 8.82 4.63
C ALA A 87 -18.29 10.02 4.52
N ASP A 88 -17.77 10.46 5.66
CA ASP A 88 -16.74 11.50 5.68
C ASP A 88 -15.46 10.99 4.98
N PRO A 89 -14.83 11.76 4.09
CA PRO A 89 -13.61 11.32 3.41
C PRO A 89 -12.48 10.89 4.36
N GLU A 90 -12.37 11.49 5.54
CA GLU A 90 -11.39 11.10 6.56
C GLU A 90 -11.70 9.73 7.13
N GLU A 91 -12.98 9.43 7.42
CA GLU A 91 -13.45 8.11 7.84
C GLU A 91 -13.18 7.05 6.75
N VAL A 92 -13.47 7.38 5.49
CA VAL A 92 -13.22 6.49 4.34
C VAL A 92 -11.73 6.15 4.23
N ALA A 93 -10.86 7.16 4.32
CA ALA A 93 -9.43 6.93 4.28
C ALA A 93 -8.96 6.11 5.50
N TRP A 94 -9.53 6.36 6.68
CA TRP A 94 -9.22 5.66 7.92
C TRP A 94 -9.56 4.17 7.86
N ASP A 95 -10.79 3.84 7.47
CA ASP A 95 -11.28 2.47 7.41
C ASP A 95 -10.50 1.65 6.38
N LEU A 96 -10.30 2.21 5.19
CA LEU A 96 -9.52 1.55 4.13
C LEU A 96 -8.05 1.38 4.51
N ALA A 97 -7.45 2.35 5.22
CA ALA A 97 -6.09 2.20 5.74
C ALA A 97 -6.04 1.09 6.79
N GLY A 98 -7.00 1.04 7.70
CA GLY A 98 -7.13 -0.03 8.69
C GLY A 98 -7.22 -1.42 8.05
N LEU A 99 -8.10 -1.57 7.05
CA LEU A 99 -8.23 -2.79 6.27
C LEU A 99 -6.92 -3.19 5.58
N CYS A 100 -6.21 -2.24 4.96
CA CYS A 100 -4.89 -2.51 4.38
C CYS A 100 -3.89 -3.02 5.42
N GLY A 101 -3.88 -2.42 6.62
CA GLY A 101 -3.06 -2.86 7.74
C GLY A 101 -3.38 -4.27 8.18
N GLU A 102 -4.66 -4.60 8.31
CA GLU A 102 -5.14 -5.93 8.70
C GLU A 102 -4.74 -7.00 7.67
N ILE A 103 -5.04 -6.75 6.39
CA ILE A 103 -4.70 -7.66 5.27
C ILE A 103 -3.22 -8.01 5.34
N ILE A 104 -2.35 -7.00 5.47
CA ILE A 104 -0.91 -7.23 5.50
C ILE A 104 -0.46 -7.86 6.82
N GLY A 105 -1.00 -7.42 7.96
CA GLY A 105 -0.68 -7.94 9.28
C GLY A 105 -1.02 -9.41 9.47
N HIS A 106 -1.99 -9.94 8.72
CA HIS A 106 -2.38 -11.35 8.73
C HIS A 106 -1.72 -12.20 7.64
N THR A 107 -0.80 -11.65 6.85
CA THR A 107 -0.09 -12.44 5.84
C THR A 107 0.92 -13.41 6.45
N THR A 108 0.78 -14.70 6.11
CA THR A 108 1.72 -15.76 6.48
C THR A 108 2.24 -16.49 5.25
N ALA A 109 3.56 -16.59 5.13
CA ALA A 109 4.31 -17.32 4.11
C ALA A 109 3.89 -17.03 2.66
N ARG A 110 3.41 -15.81 2.38
CA ARG A 110 3.02 -15.37 1.04
C ARG A 110 4.23 -15.46 0.12
N GLN A 111 4.05 -16.06 -1.04
CA GLN A 111 5.09 -16.08 -2.06
C GLN A 111 5.05 -14.74 -2.79
N PHE A 112 6.23 -14.21 -3.09
CA PHE A 112 6.37 -13.13 -4.05
C PHE A 112 7.70 -13.31 -4.74
N ARG A 113 7.67 -13.52 -6.05
CA ARG A 113 8.90 -13.72 -6.82
C ARG A 113 9.73 -14.89 -6.25
N ASN A 114 10.99 -14.64 -5.88
CA ASN A 114 11.94 -15.63 -5.37
C ASN A 114 11.99 -15.71 -3.82
N CYS A 115 11.00 -15.13 -3.14
CA CYS A 115 10.95 -15.09 -1.69
C CYS A 115 9.59 -15.51 -1.14
N SER A 116 9.60 -15.94 0.11
CA SER A 116 8.43 -15.94 0.97
C SER A 116 8.50 -14.80 1.96
N TRP A 117 7.37 -14.21 2.31
CA TRP A 117 7.31 -13.13 3.29
C TRP A 117 6.10 -13.22 4.21
N ASN A 118 6.24 -12.60 5.38
CA ASN A 118 5.18 -12.34 6.34
C ASN A 118 5.09 -10.84 6.58
N GLY A 119 3.90 -10.31 6.79
CA GLY A 119 3.69 -8.92 7.16
C GLY A 119 3.47 -8.76 8.66
N ARG A 120 3.83 -7.59 9.18
CA ARG A 120 3.53 -7.16 10.54
C ARG A 120 3.06 -5.72 10.51
N TRP A 121 1.91 -5.44 11.10
CA TRP A 121 1.45 -4.08 11.37
C TRP A 121 2.38 -3.43 12.39
N ILE A 122 2.93 -2.26 12.05
CA ILE A 122 3.80 -1.48 12.94
C ILE A 122 3.09 -0.24 13.48
N ASP A 123 2.39 0.49 12.62
CA ASP A 123 1.75 1.77 12.98
C ASP A 123 0.61 2.11 12.00
N GLY A 124 -0.34 2.92 12.45
CA GLY A 124 -1.47 3.47 11.69
C GLY A 124 -2.86 3.04 12.22
N PRO A 125 -3.97 3.56 11.63
CA PRO A 125 -4.02 4.79 10.85
C PRO A 125 -3.50 6.00 11.66
N GLY A 126 -3.10 7.07 10.99
CA GLY A 126 -2.37 8.17 11.64
C GLY A 126 -3.29 9.03 12.51
N ASN A 127 -2.83 9.43 13.69
CA ASN A 127 -3.62 10.29 14.57
C ASN A 127 -3.79 11.70 13.98
N GLY A 128 -5.05 12.12 13.81
CA GLY A 128 -5.44 13.46 13.38
C GLY A 128 -5.53 13.65 11.86
N PRO A 129 -6.11 14.77 11.41
CA PRO A 129 -6.39 15.01 10.00
C PRO A 129 -5.09 15.18 9.20
N GLN A 130 -4.87 14.31 8.22
CA GLN A 130 -3.78 14.45 7.25
C GLN A 130 -4.35 14.83 5.89
N ILE A 131 -4.62 16.12 5.70
CA ILE A 131 -5.19 16.63 4.45
C ILE A 131 -4.08 17.18 3.57
N ASP A 132 -3.88 16.55 2.40
CA ASP A 132 -2.99 17.04 1.37
C ASP A 132 -3.73 18.05 0.47
N ARG A 133 -3.29 19.32 0.55
CA ARG A 133 -3.85 20.45 -0.23
C ARG A 133 -2.91 20.92 -1.34
N SER A 134 -1.87 20.15 -1.67
CA SER A 134 -0.88 20.51 -2.70
C SER A 134 -1.51 20.70 -4.09
N ARG A 135 -2.70 20.15 -4.33
CA ARG A 135 -3.48 20.28 -5.58
C ARG A 135 -4.45 21.48 -5.58
N GLY A 136 -4.44 22.31 -4.55
CA GLY A 136 -5.34 23.45 -4.36
C GLY A 136 -6.40 23.18 -3.28
N GLU A 137 -6.98 24.26 -2.75
CA GLU A 137 -7.98 24.19 -1.67
C GLU A 137 -9.29 23.50 -2.11
N ASP A 138 -9.60 23.50 -3.41
CA ASP A 138 -10.81 22.87 -3.96
C ASP A 138 -10.65 21.35 -4.19
N MET A 139 -9.42 20.82 -4.08
CA MET A 139 -9.12 19.40 -4.25
C MET A 139 -8.29 18.85 -3.07
N PRO A 140 -8.81 18.91 -1.83
CA PRO A 140 -8.15 18.33 -0.68
C PRO A 140 -8.19 16.80 -0.78
N LEU A 141 -7.05 16.15 -0.58
CA LEU A 141 -6.96 14.70 -0.46
C LEU A 141 -6.83 14.32 1.00
N TYR A 142 -7.78 13.54 1.49
CA TYR A 142 -7.79 13.05 2.86
C TYR A 142 -6.94 11.79 2.91
N ARG A 143 -5.80 11.88 3.58
CA ARG A 143 -4.81 10.79 3.62
C ARG A 143 -4.85 10.10 4.96
N GLN A 144 -4.72 8.78 4.94
CA GLN A 144 -4.37 7.99 6.11
C GLN A 144 -3.22 7.05 5.76
N THR A 145 -2.31 6.87 6.72
CA THR A 145 -1.07 6.14 6.50
C THR A 145 -0.99 4.96 7.44
N VAL A 146 -0.70 3.78 6.89
CA VAL A 146 -0.31 2.59 7.64
C VAL A 146 1.10 2.19 7.28
N ARG A 147 1.84 1.70 8.27
CA ARG A 147 3.20 1.22 8.10
C ARG A 147 3.32 -0.23 8.56
N VAL A 148 3.98 -1.01 7.71
CA VAL A 148 4.17 -2.44 7.91
C VAL A 148 5.64 -2.80 7.75
N GLU A 149 6.09 -3.76 8.55
CA GLU A 149 7.38 -4.42 8.40
C GLU A 149 7.13 -5.78 7.76
N LEU A 150 7.90 -6.11 6.73
CA LEU A 150 7.87 -7.47 6.18
C LEU A 150 9.01 -8.28 6.79
N THR A 151 8.82 -9.58 7.00
CA THR A 151 9.92 -10.52 7.23
C THR A 151 10.10 -11.36 5.97
N VAL A 152 11.24 -11.21 5.30
CA VAL A 152 11.50 -11.82 3.99
C VAL A 152 12.49 -12.97 4.13
N THR A 153 12.16 -14.12 3.54
CA THR A 153 13.04 -15.29 3.38
C THR A 153 13.24 -15.58 1.91
N ILE A 154 14.47 -15.51 1.44
CA ILE A 154 14.83 -15.76 0.04
C ILE A 154 15.01 -17.26 -0.16
N ARG A 155 14.30 -17.84 -1.13
CA ARG A 155 14.27 -19.29 -1.35
C ARG A 155 15.06 -19.74 -2.58
N GLU A 156 15.17 -18.89 -3.60
CA GLU A 156 15.81 -19.22 -4.87
C GLU A 156 16.78 -18.12 -5.32
N HIS A 157 17.79 -18.51 -6.09
CA HIS A 157 18.67 -17.57 -6.78
C HIS A 157 17.85 -16.77 -7.79
N PRO A 158 17.73 -15.45 -7.63
CA PRO A 158 16.87 -14.65 -8.51
C PRO A 158 17.48 -14.47 -9.90
N THR A 159 16.67 -14.74 -10.90
CA THR A 159 16.78 -14.13 -12.23
C THR A 159 16.17 -12.73 -12.20
N PHE A 160 16.56 -11.87 -13.14
CA PHE A 160 15.83 -10.64 -13.34
C PHE A 160 14.43 -10.99 -13.82
N TRP A 161 13.40 -10.58 -13.09
CA TRP A 161 12.00 -10.87 -13.42
C TRP A 161 11.52 -10.22 -14.72
N TRP A 162 12.35 -9.38 -15.33
CA TRP A 162 12.11 -8.63 -16.55
C TRP A 162 13.12 -8.98 -17.66
N ALA A 163 13.97 -9.99 -17.45
CA ALA A 163 14.93 -10.47 -18.44
C ALA A 163 14.46 -11.80 -19.05
#